data_AF-A0A1I7HAP5-F1
#
_entry.id   AF-A0A1I7HAP5-F1
#
_cell.length_a   1.000
_cell.length_b   1.000
_cell.length_c   1.000
_cell.angle_alpha   90.00
_cell.angle_beta   90.00
_cell.angle_gamma   90.00
#
_symmetry.space_group_name_H-M   'P 1'
#
loop_
_entity.id
_entity.type
_entity.pdbx_description
1 polymer ?
#
loop_
_entity_poly.entity_id
_entity_poly.type
_entity_poly.pdbx_seq_one_letter_code
_entity_poly.pdbx_strand_id
1 'polypeptide(L)' 'MNNNDEMTDKQLVVNLIENYMNLMRIKNADDKDKEINFQLCELKAKLKILGISNENLIIK' A
#
# COMPACT_ATOMS: atom_id res chain seq x y z
N MET A 1 28.23 6.58 -7.11
CA MET A 1 26.97 6.30 -6.37
C MET A 1 27.01 4.83 -6.02
N ASN A 2 26.73 4.46 -4.76
CA ASN A 2 26.76 3.05 -4.35
C ASN A 2 25.55 2.33 -4.97
N ASN A 3 25.74 1.08 -5.42
CA ASN A 3 24.66 0.25 -5.98
C ASN A 3 23.47 0.07 -5.01
N ASN A 4 23.68 0.24 -3.70
CA ASN A 4 22.63 0.19 -2.68
C ASN A 4 21.70 1.42 -2.71
N ASP A 5 22.22 2.59 -3.11
CA ASP A 5 21.43 3.82 -3.18
C ASP A 5 20.47 3.76 -4.37
N GLU A 6 20.94 3.28 -5.53
CA GLU A 6 20.10 3.06 -6.72
C GLU A 6 18.98 2.04 -6.48
N MET A 7 19.24 0.97 -5.72
CA MET A 7 18.21 -0.01 -5.35
C MET A 7 17.17 0.61 -4.42
N THR A 8 17.59 1.50 -3.52
CA THR A 8 16.69 2.21 -2.61
C THR A 8 15.80 3.20 -3.36
N ASP A 9 16.37 3.95 -4.32
CA ASP A 9 15.62 4.89 -5.17
C ASP A 9 14.59 4.18 -6.05
N LYS A 10 14.96 3.04 -6.66
CA LYS A 10 14.02 2.21 -7.43
C LYS A 10 12.88 1.69 -6.57
N GLN A 11 13.17 1.24 -5.35
CA GLN A 11 12.15 0.78 -4.42
C GLN A 11 11.20 1.93 -4.02
N LEU A 12 11.75 3.13 -3.80
CA LEU A 12 10.96 4.32 -3.50
C LEU A 12 10.01 4.67 -4.65
N VAL A 13 10.49 4.66 -5.90
CA VAL A 13 9.67 4.93 -7.08
C VAL A 13 8.52 3.92 -7.20
N VAL A 14 8.81 2.62 -7.03
CA VAL A 14 7.77 1.57 -7.06
C VAL A 14 6.71 1.82 -6.00
N ASN A 15 7.11 2.11 -4.76
CA ASN A 15 6.19 2.39 -3.66
C ASN A 15 5.31 3.63 -3.96
N LEU A 16 5.89 4.68 -4.54
CA LEU A 16 5.15 5.89 -4.92
C LEU A 16 4.13 5.63 -6.03
N ILE A 17 4.49 4.83 -7.03
CA ILE A 17 3.59 4.42 -8.12
C ILE A 17 2.42 3.60 -7.55
N GLU A 18 2.69 2.61 -6.71
CA GLU A 18 1.65 1.79 -6.08
C GLU A 18 0.69 2.65 -5.25
N ASN A 19 1.21 3.58 -4.46
CA ASN A 19 0.40 4.52 -3.68
C ASN A 19 -0.48 5.38 -4.58
N TYR A 20 0.07 5.96 -5.65
CA TYR A 20 -0.69 6.74 -6.60
C TYR A 20 -1.83 5.92 -7.24
N MET A 21 -1.54 4.69 -7.65
CA MET A 21 -2.53 3.79 -8.24
C MET A 21 -3.67 3.46 -7.26
N ASN A 22 -3.34 3.17 -6.00
CA ASN A 22 -4.34 2.92 -4.95
C ASN A 22 -5.26 4.13 -4.73
N LEU A 23 -4.68 5.34 -4.70
CA LEU A 23 -5.45 6.58 -4.60
C LEU A 23 -6.34 6.81 -5.82
N MET A 24 -5.84 6.52 -7.03
CA MET A 24 -6.62 6.64 -8.26
C MET A 24 -7.78 5.63 -8.30
N ARG A 25 -7.59 4.41 -7.80
CA ARG A 25 -8.68 3.44 -7.66
C ARG A 25 -9.78 3.97 -6.73
N ILE A 26 -9.42 4.48 -5.56
CA ILE A 26 -10.39 5.07 -4.62
C ILE A 26 -11.09 6.29 -5.24
N LYS A 27 -10.33 7.17 -5.90
CA LYS A 27 -10.85 8.39 -6.52
C LYS A 27 -11.91 8.09 -7.58
N ASN A 28 -11.71 7.03 -8.37
CA ASN A 28 -12.58 6.67 -9.50
C ASN A 28 -13.59 5.55 -9.17
N ALA A 29 -13.64 5.06 -7.93
CA ALA A 29 -14.60 4.04 -7.53
C ALA A 29 -16.02 4.62 -7.42
N ASP A 30 -17.00 3.89 -7.94
CA ASP A 30 -18.43 4.21 -7.78
C ASP A 30 -18.83 4.21 -6.29
N ASP A 31 -18.30 3.23 -5.54
CA ASP A 31 -18.44 3.11 -4.09
C ASP A 31 -17.06 3.14 -3.44
N LYS A 32 -16.71 4.31 -2.89
CA LYS A 32 -15.40 4.56 -2.29
C LYS A 32 -15.17 3.75 -1.03
N ASP A 33 -16.21 3.57 -0.21
CA ASP A 33 -16.10 2.82 1.05
C ASP A 33 -15.87 1.34 0.77
N LYS A 34 -16.55 0.79 -0.24
CA LYS A 34 -16.32 -0.59 -0.68
C LYS A 34 -14.90 -0.79 -1.20
N GLU A 35 -14.38 0.15 -2.00
CA GLU A 35 -13.01 0.08 -2.52
C GLU A 35 -11.96 0.19 -1.40
N ILE A 36 -12.15 1.11 -0.45
CA ILE A 36 -11.29 1.24 0.73
C ILE A 36 -11.29 -0.06 1.54
N ASN A 37 -12.46 -0.64 1.81
CA ASN A 37 -12.57 -1.91 2.54
C ASN A 37 -11.88 -3.07 1.81
N PHE A 38 -11.98 -3.11 0.48
CA PHE A 38 -11.28 -4.10 -0.34
C PHE A 38 -9.75 -3.95 -0.22
N GLN A 39 -9.23 -2.74 -0.42
CA GLN A 39 -7.78 -2.49 -0.31
C GLN A 39 -7.25 -2.77 1.11
N LEU A 40 -8.03 -2.45 2.15
CA LEU A 40 -7.70 -2.81 3.53
C LEU A 40 -7.67 -4.33 3.74
N CYS A 41 -8.59 -5.08 3.13
CA CYS A 41 -8.59 -6.54 3.20
C CYS A 41 -7.33 -7.13 2.54
N GLU A 42 -6.99 -6.68 1.33
CA GLU A 42 -5.76 -7.10 0.64
C GLU A 42 -4.50 -6.80 1.47
N LEU A 43 -4.41 -5.59 2.03
CA LEU A 43 -3.27 -5.20 2.86
C LEU A 43 -3.15 -6.09 4.11
N LYS A 44 -4.27 -6.34 4.80
CA LYS A 44 -4.28 -7.22 5.98
C LYS A 44 -3.86 -8.65 5.64
N ALA A 45 -4.28 -9.18 4.49
CA ALA A 45 -3.86 -10.49 4.03
C ALA A 45 -2.34 -10.54 3.76
N LYS A 46 -1.79 -9.52 3.08
CA LYS A 46 -0.34 -9.40 2.82
C LYS A 46 0.46 -9.31 4.13
N LEU A 47 0.04 -8.47 5.07
CA LEU A 47 0.67 -8.35 6.39
C LEU A 47 0.67 -9.68 7.15
N LYS A 48 -0.46 -10.40 7.13
CA LYS A 48 -0.57 -11.73 7.75
C LYS A 48 0.42 -12.74 7.15
N ILE A 49 0.57 -12.77 5.83
CA ILE A 49 1.55 -13.64 5.14
C ILE A 49 2.99 -13.32 5.58
N LEU A 50 3.29 -12.04 5.80
CA LEU A 50 4.59 -11.57 6.26
C LEU A 50 4.80 -11.71 7.77
N GLY A 51 3.83 -12.22 8.52
CA GLY A 51 3.90 -12.35 9.98
C GLY A 51 3.85 -11.01 10.73
N ILE A 52 3.37 -9.94 10.08
CA ILE A 52 3.28 -8.60 10.65
C ILE A 52 1.90 -8.40 11.29
N SER A 53 1.86 -8.11 12.58
CA SER A 53 0.61 -7.74 13.27
C SER A 53 0.12 -6.36 12.79
N ASN A 54 -1.17 -6.27 12.49
CA ASN A 54 -1.83 -5.05 12.03
C ASN A 54 -2.59 -4.30 13.14
N GLU A 55 -2.44 -4.74 14.39
CA GLU A 55 -3.18 -4.22 15.56
C GLU A 55 -2.89 -2.73 15.84
N ASN A 56 -1.71 -2.26 15.42
CA ASN A 56 -1.26 -0.88 15.61
C ASN A 56 -1.50 0.04 14.40
N LEU A 57 -2.14 -0.44 13.33
CA LEU A 57 -2.39 0.34 12.11
C LEU A 57 -3.72 1.13 12.16
N ILE A 58 -4.39 1.13 13.31
CA ILE A 58 -5.63 1.89 13.51
C ILE A 58 -5.25 3.33 13.86
N ILE A 59 -5.52 4.26 12.95
CA ILE A 59 -5.45 5.70 13.23
C ILE A 59 -6.75 6.07 13.95
N LYS A 60 -6.63 6.63 15.17
CA LYS A 60 -7.75 7.12 15.99
C LYS A 60 -8.15 8.54 15.60
#